data_AF-A3IZY4-F1
#
_entry.id   AF-A3IZY4-F1
#
_cell.length_a   1.000
_cell.length_b   1.000
_cell.length_c   1.000
_cell.angle_alpha   90.00
_cell.angle_beta   90.00
_cell.angle_gamma   90.00
#
_symmetry.space_group_name_H-M   'P 1'
#
loop_
_entity.id
_entity.type
_entity.pdbx_description
1 polymer ?
#
loop_
_entity_poly.entity_id
_entity_poly.type
_entity_poly.pdbx_seq_one_letter_code
_entity_poly.pdbx_strand_id
1 'polypeptide(L)'
;MADYSYLDKLTGEKRYFTAKTDETIVKFNLPNLVDKTKSQEFLYSILPEHKSSALLSNRIDRDLPILIDQDKLERYFLPDECTVQFRENIGKTKINEIVEKCNCSISVKQGSHNYYTLKLSKDKDVFHSIRDLSDFAEVEFAAPSEMDADRFKRPYYSDKLTGKQYLFIPKDDELVIVFEPDDTANNSLSNFEILDLTDETASVPPDAAQTFPAMIDNDGLTRYFLLNECTVQFKETISEGTAKELLKKKGYSVLSEQRTPGYYIVSVPEDQEFFVAVQQLMD
;
A
#
# COMPACT_ATOMS: atom_id res chain seq x y z
N MET A 1 10.49 -29.12 -17.15
CA MET A 1 9.07 -28.83 -17.42
C MET A 1 8.74 -27.56 -16.66
N ALA A 2 7.92 -26.66 -17.21
CA ALA A 2 7.51 -25.48 -16.46
C ALA A 2 6.50 -25.89 -15.37
N ASP A 3 6.66 -25.36 -14.17
CA ASP A 3 5.77 -25.64 -13.03
C ASP A 3 4.47 -24.84 -13.13
N TYR A 4 4.56 -23.63 -13.69
CA TYR A 4 3.40 -22.75 -13.89
C TYR A 4 3.38 -22.18 -15.30
N SER A 5 2.17 -21.94 -15.82
CA SER A 5 1.98 -21.20 -17.08
C SER A 5 0.60 -20.56 -17.14
N TYR A 6 0.50 -19.45 -17.88
CA TYR A 6 -0.77 -18.85 -18.27
C TYR A 6 -0.68 -18.26 -19.69
N LEU A 7 -1.83 -18.07 -20.34
CA LEU A 7 -1.91 -17.38 -21.63
C LEU A 7 -2.10 -15.90 -21.37
N ASP A 8 -1.13 -15.08 -21.76
CA ASP A 8 -1.30 -13.64 -21.77
C ASP A 8 -2.17 -13.25 -22.97
N LYS A 9 -3.42 -12.88 -22.70
CA LYS A 9 -4.40 -12.55 -23.73
C LYS A 9 -4.06 -11.27 -24.51
N LEU A 10 -3.28 -10.35 -23.93
CA LEU A 10 -2.91 -9.10 -24.60
C LEU A 10 -1.89 -9.37 -25.71
N THR A 11 -0.90 -10.21 -25.41
CA THR A 11 0.19 -10.54 -26.34
C THR A 11 -0.12 -11.80 -27.17
N GLY A 12 -1.05 -12.64 -26.70
CA GLY A 12 -1.29 -13.98 -27.23
C GLY A 12 -0.20 -14.98 -26.85
N GLU A 13 0.79 -14.58 -26.05
CA GLU A 13 1.93 -15.41 -25.69
C GLU A 13 1.60 -16.28 -24.48
N LYS A 14 2.01 -17.55 -24.52
CA LYS A 14 1.97 -18.40 -23.33
C LYS A 14 3.23 -18.13 -22.50
N ARG A 15 3.04 -17.65 -21.28
CA ARG A 15 4.12 -17.39 -20.30
C ARG A 15 4.39 -18.65 -19.49
N TYR A 16 5.67 -18.94 -19.25
CA TYR A 16 6.11 -20.11 -18.49
C TYR A 16 7.00 -19.68 -17.32
N PHE A 17 6.84 -20.38 -16.20
CA PHE A 17 7.61 -20.15 -15.00
C PHE A 17 8.08 -21.47 -14.40
N THR A 18 9.29 -21.45 -13.87
CA THR A 18 9.86 -22.55 -13.09
C THR A 18 10.02 -22.10 -11.65
N ALA A 19 9.63 -22.94 -10.70
CA ALA A 19 9.81 -22.66 -9.28
C ALA A 19 11.29 -22.69 -8.93
N LYS A 20 11.78 -21.62 -8.30
CA LYS A 20 13.04 -21.62 -7.57
C LYS A 20 12.81 -22.37 -6.26
N THR A 21 13.38 -23.56 -6.12
CA THR A 21 13.03 -24.51 -5.04
C THR A 21 13.70 -24.19 -3.70
N ASP A 22 14.68 -23.31 -3.69
CA ASP A 22 15.47 -22.90 -2.53
C ASP A 22 14.98 -21.59 -1.89
N GLU A 23 14.05 -20.87 -2.53
CA GLU A 23 13.53 -19.59 -2.03
C GLU A 23 12.02 -19.45 -2.25
N THR A 24 11.33 -18.90 -1.24
CA THR A 24 9.87 -18.78 -1.21
C THR A 24 9.45 -17.41 -0.70
N ILE A 25 8.45 -16.82 -1.34
CA ILE A 25 7.74 -15.63 -0.88
C ILE A 25 6.65 -16.07 0.08
N VAL A 26 6.70 -15.55 1.30
CA VAL A 26 5.68 -15.79 2.32
C VAL A 26 4.85 -14.52 2.50
N LYS A 27 3.53 -14.66 2.43
CA LYS A 27 2.62 -13.61 2.86
C LYS A 27 2.13 -13.93 4.25
N PHE A 28 2.42 -13.05 5.19
CA PHE A 28 1.96 -13.19 6.55
C PHE A 28 0.53 -12.70 6.67
N ASN A 29 -0.30 -13.49 7.34
CA ASN A 29 -1.52 -12.94 7.89
C ASN A 29 -1.08 -12.15 9.12
N LEU A 30 -1.25 -10.84 9.08
CA LEU A 30 -1.21 -10.02 10.27
C LEU A 30 -2.68 -9.84 10.66
N PRO A 31 -3.36 -10.85 11.25
CA PRO A 31 -4.72 -10.62 11.72
C PRO A 31 -4.62 -9.55 12.80
N ASN A 32 -5.34 -8.44 12.61
CA ASN A 32 -5.57 -7.37 13.60
C ASN A 32 -4.66 -7.49 14.83
N LEU A 33 -3.45 -6.95 14.75
CA LEU A 33 -2.50 -6.94 15.86
C LEU A 33 -2.95 -5.92 16.90
N VAL A 34 -4.02 -6.29 17.61
CA VAL A 34 -4.45 -5.67 18.87
C VAL A 34 -3.50 -6.09 20.00
N ASP A 35 -2.62 -7.08 19.79
CA ASP A 35 -1.59 -7.51 20.73
C ASP A 35 -0.19 -7.38 20.09
N LYS A 36 0.36 -6.15 20.18
CA LYS A 36 1.53 -5.64 19.45
C LYS A 36 2.87 -6.29 19.84
N THR A 37 2.96 -6.90 21.02
CA THR A 37 4.18 -7.53 21.55
C THR A 37 4.58 -8.78 20.76
N LYS A 38 3.61 -9.51 20.19
CA LYS A 38 3.86 -10.73 19.40
C LYS A 38 4.21 -10.46 17.93
N SER A 39 4.07 -9.22 17.49
CA SER A 39 4.41 -8.74 16.14
C SER A 39 5.89 -8.38 16.03
N GLN A 40 6.45 -7.81 17.11
CA GLN A 40 7.86 -7.45 17.19
C GLN A 40 8.76 -8.66 17.37
N GLU A 41 8.46 -9.57 18.32
CA GLU A 41 9.20 -10.86 18.44
C GLU A 41 9.20 -11.66 17.13
N PHE A 42 8.14 -11.50 16.33
CA PHE A 42 7.97 -12.16 15.05
C PHE A 42 8.93 -11.63 13.98
N LEU A 43 9.04 -10.31 13.78
CA LEU A 43 9.98 -9.70 12.83
C LEU A 43 11.45 -10.00 13.18
N TYR A 44 11.78 -10.02 14.48
CA TYR A 44 13.13 -10.35 14.95
C TYR A 44 13.51 -11.84 14.79
N SER A 45 12.53 -12.76 14.71
CA SER A 45 12.80 -14.20 14.51
C SER A 45 13.11 -14.60 13.05
N ILE A 46 12.95 -13.67 12.10
CA ILE A 46 13.11 -13.91 10.64
C ILE A 46 14.51 -13.48 10.15
N LEU A 47 15.31 -12.84 11.01
CA LEU A 47 16.73 -12.55 10.80
C LEU A 47 17.57 -13.47 11.72
N PRO A 48 18.73 -13.95 11.25
CA PRO A 48 18.99 -15.37 11.05
C PRO A 48 19.43 -16.11 12.31
N GLU A 49 18.81 -17.25 12.60
CA GLU A 49 19.45 -18.58 12.57
C GLU A 49 18.42 -19.68 12.93
N HIS A 50 18.27 -20.63 12.00
CA HIS A 50 17.70 -21.98 12.15
C HIS A 50 17.04 -22.32 13.50
N LYS A 51 15.72 -22.12 13.66
CA LYS A 51 14.76 -22.97 14.42
C LYS A 51 13.38 -22.31 14.54
N SER A 52 12.48 -22.51 13.58
CA SER A 52 11.05 -22.20 13.78
C SER A 52 10.12 -22.84 12.73
N SER A 53 10.27 -24.12 12.39
CA SER A 53 9.40 -24.72 11.35
C SER A 53 7.94 -24.93 11.78
N ALA A 54 7.67 -25.07 13.09
CA ALA A 54 6.32 -25.38 13.58
C ALA A 54 5.46 -24.12 13.82
N LEU A 55 6.04 -23.00 14.29
CA LEU A 55 5.29 -21.76 14.59
C LEU A 55 4.98 -20.95 13.32
N LEU A 56 5.84 -21.00 12.30
CA LEU A 56 5.64 -20.33 11.02
C LEU A 56 4.44 -20.88 10.24
N SER A 57 4.19 -22.19 10.31
CA SER A 57 3.10 -22.85 9.58
C SER A 57 1.69 -22.32 9.91
N ASN A 58 1.51 -21.76 11.12
CA ASN A 58 0.22 -21.21 11.56
C ASN A 58 0.02 -19.72 11.20
N ARG A 59 1.04 -19.03 10.66
CA ARG A 59 1.03 -17.57 10.40
C ARG A 59 1.29 -17.20 8.95
N ILE A 60 1.83 -18.13 8.17
CA ILE A 60 1.91 -18.01 6.71
C ILE A 60 0.50 -18.21 6.19
N ASP A 61 -0.10 -17.14 5.66
CA ASP A 61 -1.44 -17.24 5.09
C ASP A 61 -1.39 -17.95 3.74
N ARG A 62 -0.31 -17.70 3.00
CA ARG A 62 0.11 -18.41 1.79
C ARG A 62 1.59 -18.22 1.52
N ASP A 63 2.16 -19.20 0.86
CA ASP A 63 3.48 -19.15 0.28
C ASP A 63 3.43 -19.37 -1.25
N LEU A 64 4.38 -18.78 -1.96
CA LEU A 64 4.62 -19.03 -3.37
C LEU A 64 6.13 -19.06 -3.59
N PRO A 65 6.68 -20.08 -4.28
CA PRO A 65 8.09 -20.06 -4.63
C PRO A 65 8.41 -18.83 -5.47
N ILE A 66 9.65 -18.33 -5.37
CA ILE A 66 10.13 -17.36 -6.34
C ILE A 66 10.10 -18.03 -7.71
N LEU A 67 9.65 -17.30 -8.74
CA LEU A 67 9.48 -17.87 -10.06
C LEU A 67 10.54 -17.34 -11.02
N ILE A 68 11.12 -18.23 -11.81
CA ILE A 68 12.04 -17.87 -12.88
C ILE A 68 11.26 -17.90 -14.19
N ASP A 69 11.20 -16.77 -14.89
CA ASP A 69 10.53 -16.67 -16.18
C ASP A 69 11.36 -17.26 -17.33
N GLN A 70 10.76 -17.30 -18.52
CA GLN A 70 11.39 -17.81 -19.74
C GLN A 70 12.68 -17.05 -20.17
N ASP A 71 12.85 -15.82 -19.69
CA ASP A 71 14.02 -14.98 -19.94
C ASP A 71 15.07 -15.10 -18.83
N LYS A 72 14.86 -16.04 -17.89
CA LYS A 72 15.69 -16.31 -16.70
C LYS A 72 15.71 -15.17 -15.69
N LEU A 73 14.68 -14.34 -15.67
CA LEU A 73 14.51 -13.31 -14.65
C LEU A 73 13.74 -13.88 -13.47
N GLU A 74 14.20 -13.53 -12.26
CA GLU A 74 13.47 -13.82 -11.03
C GLU A 74 12.27 -12.88 -10.92
N ARG A 75 11.11 -13.46 -10.63
CA ARG A 75 9.82 -12.80 -10.51
C ARG A 75 9.23 -13.09 -9.15
N TYR A 76 8.76 -12.02 -8.52
CA TYR A 76 8.15 -12.06 -7.22
C TYR A 76 6.66 -11.81 -7.40
N PHE A 77 5.81 -12.79 -7.08
CA PHE A 77 4.37 -12.65 -7.21
C PHE A 77 3.69 -12.75 -5.85
N LEU A 78 2.64 -11.96 -5.64
CA LEU A 78 1.78 -12.10 -4.48
C LEU A 78 0.92 -13.38 -4.63
N PRO A 79 0.91 -14.28 -3.63
CA PRO A 79 0.25 -15.59 -3.73
C PRO A 79 -1.28 -15.54 -3.78
N ASP A 80 -1.88 -14.41 -3.41
CA ASP A 80 -3.31 -14.23 -3.17
C ASP A 80 -3.90 -13.02 -3.90
N GLU A 81 -3.15 -12.46 -4.85
CA GLU A 81 -3.58 -11.29 -5.61
C GLU A 81 -3.28 -11.43 -7.10
N CYS A 82 -4.22 -10.99 -7.93
CA CYS A 82 -4.00 -10.83 -9.35
C CYS A 82 -4.53 -9.47 -9.82
N THR A 83 -3.98 -8.97 -10.92
CA THR A 83 -4.54 -7.82 -11.63
C THR A 83 -5.40 -8.33 -12.78
N VAL A 84 -6.60 -7.79 -12.92
CA VAL A 84 -7.52 -8.11 -14.01
C VAL A 84 -7.93 -6.83 -14.74
N GLN A 85 -8.05 -6.90 -16.05
CA GLN A 85 -8.71 -5.89 -16.87
C GLN A 85 -9.94 -6.50 -17.52
N PHE A 86 -11.09 -5.86 -17.32
CA PHE A 86 -12.31 -6.19 -18.05
C PHE A 86 -12.38 -5.40 -19.35
N ARG A 87 -13.01 -5.98 -20.37
CA ARG A 87 -13.28 -5.31 -21.64
C ARG A 87 -14.08 -4.03 -21.44
N GLU A 88 -13.99 -3.14 -22.41
CA GLU A 88 -14.83 -1.95 -22.45
C GLU A 88 -16.32 -2.32 -22.48
N ASN A 89 -17.15 -1.45 -21.88
CA ASN A 89 -18.61 -1.60 -21.82
C ASN A 89 -19.13 -2.78 -20.96
N ILE A 90 -18.27 -3.46 -20.21
CA ILE A 90 -18.74 -4.44 -19.21
C ILE A 90 -19.27 -3.68 -17.99
N GLY A 91 -20.57 -3.80 -17.75
CA GLY A 91 -21.23 -3.16 -16.62
C GLY A 91 -20.77 -3.72 -15.26
N LYS A 92 -20.78 -2.88 -14.23
CA LYS A 92 -20.35 -3.25 -12.85
C LYS A 92 -21.04 -4.51 -12.32
N THR A 93 -22.33 -4.70 -12.62
CA THR A 93 -23.07 -5.91 -12.25
C THR A 93 -22.41 -7.17 -12.81
N LYS A 94 -22.04 -7.14 -14.09
CA LYS A 94 -21.41 -8.28 -14.75
C LYS A 94 -20.00 -8.55 -14.23
N ILE A 95 -19.23 -7.49 -13.96
CA ILE A 95 -17.92 -7.59 -13.32
C ILE A 95 -18.03 -8.31 -11.98
N ASN A 96 -18.96 -7.86 -11.13
CA ASN A 96 -19.18 -8.48 -9.82
C ASN A 96 -19.61 -9.94 -9.93
N GLU A 97 -20.50 -10.29 -10.87
CA GLU A 97 -20.88 -11.69 -11.13
C GLU A 97 -19.67 -12.57 -11.49
N ILE A 98 -18.76 -12.08 -12.33
CA ILE A 98 -17.57 -12.83 -12.74
C ILE A 98 -16.62 -13.00 -11.55
N VAL A 99 -16.37 -11.92 -10.82
CA VAL A 99 -15.51 -11.93 -9.62
C VAL A 99 -16.04 -12.93 -8.58
N GLU A 100 -17.35 -12.92 -8.32
CA GLU A 100 -18.01 -13.85 -7.39
C GLU A 100 -17.94 -15.30 -7.89
N LYS A 101 -18.20 -15.55 -9.18
CA LYS A 101 -18.07 -16.89 -9.78
C LYS A 101 -16.66 -17.46 -9.68
N CYS A 102 -15.65 -16.60 -9.71
CA CYS A 102 -14.25 -17.00 -9.53
C CYS A 102 -13.84 -17.12 -8.05
N ASN A 103 -14.79 -16.98 -7.11
CA ASN A 103 -14.54 -16.94 -5.67
C ASN A 103 -13.50 -15.86 -5.27
N CYS A 104 -13.49 -14.75 -6.00
CA CYS A 104 -12.58 -13.63 -5.74
C CYS A 104 -13.33 -12.46 -5.10
N SER A 105 -12.60 -11.46 -4.61
CA SER A 105 -13.16 -10.16 -4.24
C SER A 105 -12.35 -9.02 -4.83
N ILE A 106 -12.99 -7.88 -5.11
CA ILE A 106 -12.26 -6.69 -5.57
C ILE A 106 -11.58 -6.07 -4.35
N SER A 107 -10.25 -6.03 -4.36
CA SER A 107 -9.46 -5.36 -3.32
C SER A 107 -9.27 -3.88 -3.64
N VAL A 108 -8.92 -3.56 -4.88
CA VAL A 108 -8.65 -2.17 -5.31
C VAL A 108 -9.19 -1.96 -6.72
N LYS A 109 -9.84 -0.82 -6.96
CA LYS A 109 -10.09 -0.31 -8.31
C LYS A 109 -8.91 0.57 -8.70
N GLN A 110 -8.20 0.21 -9.77
CA GLN A 110 -7.03 0.96 -10.19
C GLN A 110 -7.43 2.22 -10.98
N GLY A 111 -6.52 3.20 -11.08
CA GLY A 111 -6.76 4.44 -11.83
C GLY A 111 -6.94 4.20 -13.34
N SER A 112 -6.31 3.16 -13.87
CA SER A 112 -6.48 2.72 -15.26
C SER A 112 -7.88 2.18 -15.51
N HIS A 113 -8.48 2.54 -16.65
CA HIS A 113 -9.87 2.20 -16.94
C HIS A 113 -10.11 0.69 -17.00
N ASN A 114 -11.10 0.21 -16.23
CA ASN A 114 -11.47 -1.21 -16.06
C ASN A 114 -10.39 -2.13 -15.50
N TYR A 115 -9.35 -1.59 -14.85
CA TYR A 115 -8.36 -2.36 -14.11
C TYR A 115 -8.75 -2.52 -12.63
N TYR A 116 -8.59 -3.74 -12.13
CA TYR A 116 -8.89 -4.10 -10.75
C TYR A 116 -7.79 -5.01 -10.19
N THR A 117 -7.45 -4.81 -8.92
CA THR A 117 -6.72 -5.80 -8.14
C THR A 117 -7.75 -6.68 -7.44
N LEU A 118 -7.68 -7.98 -7.67
CA LEU A 118 -8.53 -8.96 -7.01
C LEU A 118 -7.78 -9.65 -5.88
N LYS A 119 -8.49 -9.89 -4.77
CA LYS A 119 -8.10 -10.85 -3.75
C LYS A 119 -8.62 -12.22 -4.14
N LEU A 120 -7.75 -13.20 -4.12
CA LEU A 120 -8.06 -14.58 -4.50
C LEU A 120 -8.50 -15.41 -3.30
N SER A 121 -9.37 -16.38 -3.53
CA SER A 121 -9.77 -17.34 -2.50
C SER A 121 -8.61 -18.22 -2.06
N LYS A 122 -8.66 -18.66 -0.80
CA LYS A 122 -7.62 -19.48 -0.15
C LYS A 122 -7.50 -20.92 -0.69
N ASP A 123 -8.47 -21.39 -1.47
CA ASP A 123 -8.52 -22.74 -2.03
C ASP A 123 -7.81 -22.93 -3.39
N LYS A 124 -7.39 -21.84 -4.06
CA LYS A 124 -6.71 -21.89 -5.38
C LYS A 124 -5.44 -21.06 -5.42
N ASP A 125 -4.35 -21.55 -6.02
CA ASP A 125 -3.19 -20.71 -6.29
C ASP A 125 -3.50 -19.66 -7.38
N VAL A 126 -2.65 -18.62 -7.41
CA VAL A 126 -2.80 -17.46 -8.30
C VAL A 126 -2.93 -17.84 -9.77
N PHE A 127 -2.21 -18.87 -10.24
CA PHE A 127 -2.23 -19.29 -11.65
C PHE A 127 -3.48 -20.10 -12.01
N HIS A 128 -4.07 -20.83 -11.06
CA HIS A 128 -5.39 -21.42 -11.26
C HIS A 128 -6.47 -20.34 -11.34
N SER A 129 -6.48 -19.37 -10.44
CA SER A 129 -7.45 -18.26 -10.49
C SER A 129 -7.35 -17.43 -11.76
N ILE A 130 -6.13 -17.19 -12.26
CA ILE A 130 -5.92 -16.47 -13.54
C ILE A 130 -6.48 -17.25 -14.72
N ARG A 131 -6.32 -18.58 -14.73
CA ARG A 131 -6.92 -19.43 -15.78
C ARG A 131 -8.45 -19.34 -15.75
N ASP A 132 -9.05 -19.48 -14.57
CA ASP A 132 -10.51 -19.37 -14.41
C ASP A 132 -11.02 -17.99 -14.88
N LEU A 133 -10.35 -16.90 -14.51
CA LEU A 133 -10.67 -15.55 -14.97
C LEU A 133 -10.51 -15.41 -16.48
N SER A 134 -9.46 -16.01 -17.05
CA SER A 134 -9.17 -15.96 -18.48
C SER A 134 -10.18 -16.73 -19.33
N ASP A 135 -11.00 -17.61 -18.78
CA ASP A 135 -12.03 -18.31 -19.55
C ASP A 135 -13.25 -17.42 -19.87
N PHE A 136 -13.40 -16.29 -19.18
CA PHE A 136 -14.47 -15.32 -19.46
C PHE A 136 -14.12 -14.46 -20.69
N ALA A 137 -15.09 -14.31 -21.60
CA ALA A 137 -14.94 -13.47 -22.79
C ALA A 137 -14.91 -11.98 -22.46
N GLU A 138 -15.42 -11.59 -21.29
CA GLU A 138 -15.44 -10.23 -20.76
C GLU A 138 -14.10 -9.82 -20.12
N VAL A 139 -13.23 -10.79 -19.81
CA VAL A 139 -11.90 -10.54 -19.25
C VAL A 139 -10.90 -10.39 -20.39
N GLU A 140 -10.40 -9.17 -20.54
CA GLU A 140 -9.39 -8.84 -21.55
C GLU A 140 -8.00 -9.32 -21.10
N PHE A 141 -7.70 -9.20 -19.81
CA PHE A 141 -6.40 -9.51 -19.24
C PHE A 141 -6.53 -9.99 -17.80
N ALA A 142 -5.73 -10.98 -17.43
CA ALA A 142 -5.51 -11.39 -16.05
C ALA A 142 -4.04 -11.82 -15.88
N ALA A 143 -3.37 -11.30 -14.86
CA ALA A 143 -1.98 -11.62 -14.56
C ALA A 143 -1.74 -11.65 -13.05
N PRO A 144 -0.75 -12.42 -12.57
CA PRO A 144 -0.41 -12.41 -11.16
C PRO A 144 0.06 -11.01 -10.77
N SER A 145 -0.28 -10.58 -9.56
CA SER A 145 0.24 -9.32 -9.05
C SER A 145 1.73 -9.48 -8.75
N GLU A 146 2.58 -8.86 -9.57
CA GLU A 146 4.02 -8.78 -9.28
C GLU A 146 4.24 -7.91 -8.05
N MET A 147 4.99 -8.44 -7.09
CA MET A 147 5.78 -7.63 -6.16
C MET A 147 6.88 -6.98 -6.98
N ASP A 148 6.54 -5.89 -7.65
CA ASP A 148 7.56 -4.99 -8.12
C ASP A 148 8.28 -4.40 -6.90
N ALA A 149 9.61 -4.28 -6.93
CA ALA A 149 10.31 -3.48 -5.92
C ALA A 149 9.75 -2.04 -5.91
N ASP A 150 9.22 -1.60 -7.05
CA ASP A 150 8.48 -0.35 -7.21
C ASP A 150 7.02 -0.40 -6.70
N ARG A 151 6.44 -1.53 -6.29
CA ARG A 151 5.17 -1.50 -5.52
C ARG A 151 5.40 -0.97 -4.12
N PHE A 152 6.63 -1.06 -3.62
CA PHE A 152 7.15 -0.12 -2.64
C PHE A 152 7.69 1.10 -3.40
N LYS A 153 6.82 1.84 -4.12
CA LYS A 153 7.18 3.21 -4.50
C LYS A 153 7.45 3.88 -3.17
N ARG A 154 8.73 3.94 -2.80
CA ARG A 154 9.20 4.61 -1.61
C ARG A 154 8.48 5.94 -1.64
N PRO A 155 7.66 6.24 -0.63
CA PRO A 155 6.83 7.42 -0.69
C PRO A 155 7.72 8.58 -1.09
N TYR A 156 7.30 9.34 -2.09
CA TYR A 156 8.10 10.45 -2.58
C TYR A 156 7.19 11.63 -2.89
N TYR A 157 7.76 12.82 -2.75
CA TYR A 157 7.13 14.01 -3.28
C TYR A 157 8.17 14.89 -3.98
N SER A 158 7.70 15.71 -4.91
CA SER A 158 8.54 16.70 -5.60
C SER A 158 8.26 18.08 -5.02
N ASP A 159 9.23 18.67 -4.34
CA ASP A 159 9.11 20.07 -3.92
C ASP A 159 9.05 20.95 -5.17
N LYS A 160 7.89 21.57 -5.43
CA LYS A 160 7.67 22.42 -6.60
C LYS A 160 8.51 23.70 -6.59
N LEU A 161 9.00 24.16 -5.44
CA LEU A 161 9.83 25.35 -5.34
C LEU A 161 11.27 25.05 -5.73
N THR A 162 11.82 23.94 -5.24
CA THR A 162 13.23 23.57 -5.47
C THR A 162 13.42 22.60 -6.63
N GLY A 163 12.37 21.92 -7.07
CA GLY A 163 12.42 20.81 -8.01
C GLY A 163 13.02 19.53 -7.42
N LYS A 164 13.35 19.52 -6.13
CA LYS A 164 13.97 18.38 -5.46
C LYS A 164 12.92 17.28 -5.21
N GLN A 165 13.29 16.05 -5.55
CA GLN A 165 12.52 14.87 -5.16
C GLN A 165 13.01 14.37 -3.80
N TYR A 166 12.07 14.19 -2.88
CA TYR A 166 12.32 13.55 -1.58
C TYR A 166 11.80 12.13 -1.64
N LEU A 167 12.67 11.18 -1.33
CA LEU A 167 12.37 9.75 -1.28
C LEU A 167 12.40 9.33 0.19
N PHE A 168 11.34 8.68 0.65
CA PHE A 168 11.21 8.29 2.05
C PHE A 168 11.36 6.77 2.21
N ILE A 169 12.14 6.38 3.21
CA ILE A 169 12.33 4.99 3.63
C ILE A 169 11.81 4.88 5.07
N PRO A 170 10.99 3.87 5.41
CA PRO A 170 10.60 3.65 6.80
C PRO A 170 11.83 3.52 7.71
N LYS A 171 11.74 4.15 8.87
CA LYS A 171 12.66 4.00 9.98
C LYS A 171 12.05 2.99 10.94
N ASP A 172 12.56 1.76 10.89
CA ASP A 172 11.93 0.61 11.52
C ASP A 172 12.01 0.61 13.07
N ASP A 173 12.84 1.49 13.64
CA ASP A 173 13.07 1.65 15.07
C ASP A 173 12.30 2.83 15.70
N GLU A 174 11.48 3.57 14.95
CA GLU A 174 10.68 4.68 15.48
C GLU A 174 9.24 4.68 14.91
N LEU A 175 8.25 4.90 15.78
CA LEU A 175 6.86 5.11 15.39
C LEU A 175 6.36 6.48 15.84
N VAL A 176 5.57 7.12 14.99
CA VAL A 176 4.67 8.21 15.37
C VAL A 176 3.35 7.60 15.81
N ILE A 177 2.96 7.87 17.04
CA ILE A 177 1.65 7.53 17.60
C ILE A 177 0.80 8.79 17.55
N VAL A 178 -0.41 8.71 17.00
CA VAL A 178 -1.39 9.81 16.99
C VAL A 178 -2.57 9.42 17.86
N PHE A 179 -3.02 10.33 18.72
CA PHE A 179 -4.15 10.18 19.61
C PHE A 179 -5.38 10.92 19.06
N GLU A 180 -6.58 10.48 19.43
CA GLU A 180 -7.78 11.26 19.14
C GLU A 180 -7.71 12.59 19.92
N PRO A 181 -8.14 13.71 19.30
CA PRO A 181 -8.20 14.97 20.02
C PRO A 181 -9.15 14.85 21.22
N ASP A 182 -8.64 15.11 22.42
CA ASP A 182 -9.49 15.30 23.59
C ASP A 182 -10.27 16.62 23.42
N ASP A 183 -11.60 16.54 23.44
CA ASP A 183 -12.53 17.68 23.32
C ASP A 183 -12.25 18.80 24.36
N THR A 184 -11.44 18.52 25.39
CA THR A 184 -11.07 19.47 26.43
C THR A 184 -9.75 20.22 26.18
N ALA A 185 -8.93 19.81 25.20
CA ALA A 185 -7.61 20.37 24.95
C ALA A 185 -7.62 21.42 23.82
N ASN A 186 -7.72 22.71 24.19
CA ASN A 186 -7.74 23.86 23.28
C ASN A 186 -6.40 24.15 22.53
N ASN A 187 -5.49 23.18 22.37
CA ASN A 187 -4.26 23.37 21.58
C ASN A 187 -3.85 22.09 20.84
N SER A 188 -4.15 22.10 19.54
CA SER A 188 -4.10 21.02 18.54
C SER A 188 -2.70 20.52 18.11
N LEU A 189 -1.65 20.64 18.93
CA LEU A 189 -0.28 20.23 18.53
C LEU A 189 0.33 19.11 19.39
N SER A 190 -0.37 18.65 20.43
CA SER A 190 0.13 17.66 21.39
C SER A 190 -0.48 16.26 21.26
N ASN A 191 -1.14 15.96 20.14
CA ASN A 191 -1.86 14.68 19.98
C ASN A 191 -0.99 13.60 19.33
N PHE A 192 0.34 13.69 19.45
CA PHE A 192 1.23 12.65 18.97
C PHE A 192 2.42 12.44 19.88
N GLU A 193 2.93 11.22 19.88
CA GLU A 193 4.14 10.80 20.57
C GLU A 193 5.07 10.04 19.62
N ILE A 194 6.38 10.12 19.86
CA ILE A 194 7.36 9.31 19.14
C ILE A 194 7.75 8.15 20.06
N LEU A 195 7.53 6.93 19.59
CA LEU A 195 7.89 5.71 20.29
C LEU A 195 9.19 5.16 19.70
N ASP A 196 10.24 5.11 20.51
CA ASP A 196 11.50 4.44 20.19
C ASP A 196 11.33 2.93 20.42
N LEU A 197 11.37 2.15 19.35
CA LEU A 197 11.20 0.70 19.39
C LEU A 197 12.48 -0.05 19.78
N THR A 198 13.60 0.65 19.96
CA THR A 198 14.82 0.05 20.54
C THR A 198 14.72 -0.13 22.05
N ASP A 199 13.80 0.60 22.70
CA ASP A 199 13.45 0.38 24.10
C ASP A 199 12.52 -0.83 24.22
N GLU A 200 13.01 -1.92 24.83
CA GLU A 200 12.24 -3.16 25.05
C GLU A 200 11.00 -2.96 25.92
N THR A 201 10.89 -1.84 26.64
CA THR A 201 9.71 -1.48 27.44
C THR A 201 8.72 -0.62 26.68
N ALA A 202 9.09 -0.10 25.51
CA ALA A 202 8.23 0.71 24.67
C ALA A 202 7.07 -0.13 24.13
N SER A 203 5.85 0.38 24.34
CA SER A 203 4.65 -0.21 23.77
C SER A 203 3.71 0.90 23.33
N VAL A 204 2.99 0.66 22.24
CA VAL A 204 2.01 1.64 21.79
C VAL A 204 0.84 1.68 22.78
N PRO A 205 0.47 2.85 23.31
CA PRO A 205 -0.67 2.99 24.21
C PRO A 205 -1.97 2.45 23.62
N PRO A 206 -2.88 1.89 24.46
CA PRO A 206 -4.13 1.30 24.00
C PRO A 206 -5.13 2.32 23.43
N ASP A 207 -4.97 3.61 23.76
CA ASP A 207 -5.74 4.76 23.31
C ASP A 207 -5.14 5.45 22.07
N ALA A 208 -4.08 4.88 21.48
CA ALA A 208 -3.55 5.34 20.20
C ALA A 208 -4.61 5.19 19.09
N ALA A 209 -4.94 6.30 18.45
CA ALA A 209 -5.87 6.33 17.31
C ALA A 209 -5.22 5.78 16.04
N GLN A 210 -3.96 6.18 15.79
CA GLN A 210 -3.19 5.75 14.63
C GLN A 210 -1.71 5.59 14.98
N THR A 211 -1.00 4.77 14.20
CA THR A 211 0.46 4.66 14.26
C THR A 211 1.05 4.66 12.87
N PHE A 212 2.19 5.34 12.70
CA PHE A 212 2.91 5.39 11.44
C PHE A 212 4.42 5.28 11.68
N PRO A 213 5.21 4.60 10.82
CA PRO A 213 6.67 4.65 10.95
C PRO A 213 7.19 6.08 10.81
N ALA A 214 8.23 6.41 11.57
CA ALA A 214 9.06 7.53 11.20
C ALA A 214 9.71 7.24 9.83
N MET A 215 10.08 8.27 9.09
CA MET A 215 10.60 8.09 7.73
C MET A 215 11.94 8.78 7.58
N ILE A 216 12.90 8.18 6.91
CA ILE A 216 14.19 8.78 6.56
C ILE A 216 14.11 9.28 5.11
N ASP A 217 14.41 10.56 4.90
CA ASP A 217 14.50 11.13 3.55
C ASP A 217 15.84 10.82 2.87
N ASN A 218 15.98 11.21 1.60
CA ASN A 218 17.21 11.01 0.84
C ASN A 218 18.41 11.86 1.30
N ASP A 219 18.22 12.78 2.25
CA ASP A 219 19.31 13.49 2.94
C ASP A 219 19.70 12.81 4.26
N GLY A 220 19.04 11.69 4.60
CA GLY A 220 19.26 10.98 5.87
C GLY A 220 18.54 11.61 7.06
N LEU A 221 17.59 12.52 6.82
CA LEU A 221 16.84 13.18 7.89
C LEU A 221 15.58 12.40 8.24
N THR A 222 15.36 12.18 9.54
CA THR A 222 14.10 11.64 10.04
C THR A 222 12.99 12.68 9.90
N ARG A 223 11.86 12.25 9.35
CA ARG A 223 10.63 12.99 9.13
C ARG A 223 9.48 12.26 9.81
N TYR A 224 8.65 13.03 10.49
CA TYR A 224 7.43 12.57 11.13
C TYR A 224 6.25 13.17 10.38
N PHE A 225 5.27 12.33 10.06
CA PHE A 225 4.09 12.73 9.29
C PHE A 225 2.83 12.54 10.13
N LEU A 226 1.94 13.53 10.06
CA LEU A 226 0.56 13.38 10.51
C LEU A 226 -0.27 12.99 9.29
N LEU A 227 -0.73 11.73 9.23
CA LEU A 227 -1.34 11.18 8.00
C LEU A 227 -2.68 11.81 7.62
N ASN A 228 -3.31 12.52 8.55
CA ASN A 228 -4.63 13.10 8.34
C ASN A 228 -4.57 14.56 7.89
N GLU A 229 -3.38 15.18 7.89
CA GLU A 229 -3.23 16.58 7.50
C GLU A 229 -1.93 16.86 6.75
N CYS A 230 -1.98 17.81 5.83
CA CYS A 230 -0.77 18.29 5.16
C CYS A 230 -0.78 19.81 5.04
N THR A 231 0.42 20.40 4.94
CA THR A 231 0.57 21.84 4.68
C THR A 231 0.76 22.06 3.19
N VAL A 232 -0.06 22.93 2.60
CA VAL A 232 0.03 23.36 1.21
C VAL A 232 0.33 24.85 1.14
N GLN A 233 1.21 25.23 0.22
CA GLN A 233 1.51 26.63 -0.08
C GLN A 233 1.07 26.96 -1.51
N PHE A 234 0.24 28.00 -1.64
CA PHE A 234 -0.08 28.61 -2.92
C PHE A 234 0.88 29.76 -3.24
N LYS A 235 1.12 30.00 -4.53
CA LYS A 235 1.88 31.17 -5.00
C LYS A 235 1.17 32.45 -4.58
N GLU A 236 1.94 33.51 -4.29
CA GLU A 236 1.40 34.83 -3.89
C GLU A 236 0.40 35.43 -4.89
N THR A 237 0.48 35.03 -6.17
CA THR A 237 -0.44 35.46 -7.22
C THR A 237 -1.83 34.83 -7.12
N ILE A 238 -2.01 33.80 -6.30
CA ILE A 238 -3.29 33.12 -6.10
C ILE A 238 -4.00 33.74 -4.91
N SER A 239 -5.19 34.26 -5.15
CA SER A 239 -6.01 34.82 -4.07
C SER A 239 -6.47 33.73 -3.09
N GLU A 240 -6.70 34.11 -1.84
CA GLU A 240 -7.19 33.20 -0.80
C GLU A 240 -8.49 32.49 -1.21
N GLY A 241 -9.44 33.23 -1.80
CA GLY A 241 -10.70 32.66 -2.28
C GLY A 241 -10.47 31.59 -3.36
N THR A 242 -9.58 31.88 -4.31
CA THR A 242 -9.21 30.91 -5.36
C THR A 242 -8.51 29.69 -4.78
N ALA A 243 -7.60 29.86 -3.81
CA ALA A 243 -6.92 28.74 -3.16
C ALA A 243 -7.91 27.80 -2.45
N LYS A 244 -8.83 28.36 -1.67
CA LYS A 244 -9.87 27.61 -0.95
C LYS A 244 -10.81 26.87 -1.91
N GLU A 245 -11.20 27.50 -3.03
CA GLU A 245 -12.02 26.86 -4.06
C GLU A 245 -11.29 25.68 -4.73
N LEU A 246 -9.99 25.81 -5.03
CA LEU A 246 -9.19 24.74 -5.60
C LEU A 246 -9.07 23.54 -4.66
N LEU A 247 -8.80 23.79 -3.38
CA LEU A 247 -8.72 22.73 -2.36
C LEU A 247 -10.05 22.00 -2.22
N LYS A 248 -11.16 22.75 -2.10
CA LYS A 248 -12.50 22.19 -2.02
C LYS A 248 -12.84 21.36 -3.25
N LYS A 249 -12.50 21.83 -4.45
CA LYS A 249 -12.73 21.10 -5.70
C LYS A 249 -11.97 19.77 -5.75
N LYS A 250 -10.79 19.69 -5.12
CA LYS A 250 -10.00 18.46 -5.00
C LYS A 250 -10.41 17.58 -3.80
N GLY A 251 -11.40 17.99 -2.99
CA GLY A 251 -11.90 17.21 -1.85
C GLY A 251 -11.19 17.49 -0.52
N TYR A 252 -10.35 18.52 -0.45
CA TYR A 252 -9.61 18.87 0.78
C TYR A 252 -10.37 19.92 1.59
N SER A 253 -10.42 19.74 2.90
CA SER A 253 -10.96 20.73 3.83
C SER A 253 -9.83 21.52 4.46
N VAL A 254 -9.96 22.85 4.51
CA VAL A 254 -8.98 23.70 5.22
C VAL A 254 -9.24 23.58 6.71
N LEU A 255 -8.25 23.05 7.45
CA LEU A 255 -8.28 22.92 8.90
C LEU A 255 -7.82 24.21 9.58
N SER A 256 -6.78 24.83 9.03
CA SER A 256 -6.19 26.05 9.58
C SER A 256 -5.49 26.88 8.50
N GLU A 257 -5.53 28.19 8.67
CA GLU A 257 -4.77 29.15 7.87
C GLU A 257 -3.52 29.55 8.65
N GLN A 258 -2.34 29.39 8.07
CA GLN A 258 -1.13 29.76 8.76
C GLN A 258 -0.89 31.28 8.70
N ARG A 259 -0.08 31.79 9.62
CA ARG A 259 0.26 33.22 9.69
C ARG A 259 0.94 33.73 8.41
N THR A 260 1.67 32.86 7.72
CA THR A 260 2.30 33.19 6.45
C THR A 260 1.27 33.10 5.33
N PRO A 261 1.02 34.18 4.56
CA PRO A 261 0.03 34.16 3.48
C PRO A 261 0.26 33.04 2.47
N GLY A 262 -0.83 32.43 2.01
CA GLY A 262 -0.81 31.33 1.04
C GLY A 262 -0.56 29.95 1.63
N TYR A 263 -0.30 29.83 2.93
CA TYR A 263 -0.13 28.55 3.62
C TYR A 263 -1.42 28.08 4.30
N TYR A 264 -1.81 26.85 4.02
CA TYR A 264 -2.99 26.20 4.59
C TYR A 264 -2.63 24.83 5.14
N ILE A 265 -3.16 24.48 6.31
CA ILE A 265 -3.23 23.10 6.78
C ILE A 265 -4.54 22.53 6.29
N VAL A 266 -4.49 21.41 5.59
CA VAL A 266 -5.66 20.77 4.97
C VAL A 266 -5.78 19.32 5.38
N SER A 267 -7.02 18.83 5.50
CA SER A 267 -7.31 17.44 5.78
C SER A 267 -7.02 16.56 4.57
N VAL A 268 -6.41 15.39 4.79
CA VAL A 268 -6.32 14.33 3.79
C VAL A 268 -7.69 13.62 3.68
N PRO A 269 -8.23 13.39 2.47
CA PRO A 269 -9.48 12.65 2.32
C PRO A 269 -9.40 11.23 2.92
N GLU A 270 -10.41 10.81 3.68
CA GLU A 270 -10.42 9.53 4.40
C GLU A 270 -10.29 8.29 3.47
N ASP A 271 -10.65 8.45 2.19
CA ASP A 271 -10.58 7.39 1.18
C ASP A 271 -9.24 7.38 0.40
N GLN A 272 -8.26 8.19 0.80
CA GLN A 272 -6.96 8.31 0.15
C GLN A 272 -5.78 8.00 1.07
N GLU A 273 -4.74 7.41 0.49
CA GLU A 273 -3.44 7.22 1.15
C GLU A 273 -2.67 8.56 1.16
N PHE A 274 -1.96 8.87 2.26
CA PHE A 274 -1.36 10.19 2.51
C PHE A 274 -0.48 10.67 1.35
N PHE A 275 0.44 9.83 0.87
CA PHE A 275 1.36 10.25 -0.19
C PHE A 275 0.68 10.36 -1.56
N VAL A 276 -0.36 9.58 -1.81
CA VAL A 276 -1.23 9.75 -2.98
C VAL A 276 -1.95 11.10 -2.91
N ALA A 277 -2.52 11.45 -1.76
CA ALA A 277 -3.20 12.73 -1.57
C ALA A 277 -2.23 13.92 -1.71
N VAL A 278 -1.02 13.80 -1.16
CA VAL A 278 0.03 14.82 -1.34
C VAL A 278 0.40 14.97 -2.81
N GLN A 279 0.55 13.87 -3.56
CA GLN A 279 0.82 13.90 -5.00
C GLN A 279 -0.31 14.58 -5.79
N GLN A 280 -1.58 14.31 -5.45
CA GLN A 280 -2.72 14.94 -6.12
C GLN A 280 -2.81 16.46 -5.90
N LEU A 281 -2.33 16.98 -4.77
CA LEU A 281 -2.20 18.43 -4.55
C LEU A 281 -1.12 19.06 -5.42
N MET A 282 -0.14 18.26 -5.85
CA MET A 282 0.93 18.68 -6.75
C MET A 282 0.58 18.57 -8.24
N ASP A 283 -0.57 18.03 -8.61
CA ASP A 283 -1.02 17.99 -10.01
C ASP A 283 -1.98 19.14 -10.33
#